data_AF-A0A1I0QP34-F1
#
_entry.id   AF-A0A1I0QP34-F1
#
_cell.length_a   1.000
_cell.length_b   1.000
_cell.length_c   1.000
_cell.angle_alpha   90.00
_cell.angle_beta   90.00
_cell.angle_gamma   90.00
#
_symmetry.space_group_name_H-M   'P 1'
#
loop_
_entity.id
_entity.type
_entity.pdbx_description
1 polymer ?
#
loop_
_entity_poly.entity_id
_entity_poly.type
_entity_poly.pdbx_seq_one_letter_code
_entity_poly.pdbx_strand_id
1 'polypeptide(L)'
;MNKGEYLDEIREKLMGLSEQDIDKALEFYKEALADRMDDGLTEEQAINAVGSADEVAEQILMDTPLPKLVSATVKPKRTLKAWEIVLLVLGAPIWIPVAASLFAVALSVVCVLFSLMLTIIAVVFGFIVGGFVAAIAGICGLLAGGGVAALAKIGGGLVMVGLGALLFLPCKSLVLWLFELCGRFFKWIKKQFVKRSNVNTKESK
;
A
#
# COMPACT_ATOMS: atom_id res chain seq x y z
N MET A 1 -26.29 41.17 -26.66
CA MET A 1 -26.59 39.79 -26.17
C MET A 1 -27.97 39.80 -25.56
N ASN A 2 -28.76 38.77 -25.77
CA ASN A 2 -30.06 38.62 -25.11
C ASN A 2 -29.86 38.04 -23.69
N LYS A 3 -30.80 38.30 -22.77
CA LYS A 3 -30.84 37.71 -21.41
C LYS A 3 -30.66 36.20 -21.41
N GLY A 4 -31.22 35.48 -22.39
CA GLY A 4 -31.06 34.03 -22.51
C GLY A 4 -29.62 33.61 -22.80
N GLU A 5 -28.98 34.28 -23.76
CA GLU A 5 -27.58 34.00 -24.15
C GLU A 5 -26.61 34.29 -22.99
N TYR A 6 -26.88 35.33 -22.21
CA TYR A 6 -26.07 35.71 -21.04
C TYR A 6 -26.13 34.67 -19.90
N LEU A 7 -27.29 34.05 -19.67
CA LEU A 7 -27.44 32.99 -18.66
C LEU A 7 -26.82 31.67 -19.13
N ASP A 8 -26.86 31.37 -20.43
CA ASP A 8 -26.25 30.16 -21.02
C ASP A 8 -24.72 30.21 -20.98
N GLU A 9 -24.10 31.24 -21.54
CA GLU A 9 -23.23 32.14 -20.78
C GLU A 9 -22.51 31.65 -19.51
N ILE A 10 -23.09 32.13 -18.41
CA ILE A 10 -22.71 31.84 -17.02
C ILE A 10 -22.80 30.34 -16.72
N ARG A 11 -23.80 29.63 -17.26
CA ARG A 11 -23.97 28.18 -17.04
C ARG A 11 -22.80 27.38 -17.62
N GLU A 12 -22.30 27.76 -18.79
CA GLU A 12 -21.16 27.11 -19.43
C GLU A 12 -19.89 27.29 -18.59
N LYS A 13 -19.67 28.50 -18.09
CA LYS A 13 -18.52 28.85 -17.25
C LYS A 13 -18.59 28.23 -15.84
N LEU A 14 -19.79 27.96 -15.33
CA LEU A 14 -20.02 27.35 -14.02
C LEU A 14 -20.15 25.81 -14.03
N MET A 15 -19.90 25.13 -15.16
CA MET A 15 -19.96 23.66 -15.25
C MET A 15 -19.05 22.89 -14.26
N GLY A 16 -18.16 23.57 -13.54
CA GLY A 16 -17.36 23.00 -12.45
C GLY A 16 -18.08 22.86 -11.10
N LEU A 17 -19.26 23.46 -10.93
CA LEU A 17 -20.06 23.42 -9.69
C LEU A 17 -21.13 22.32 -9.71
N SER A 18 -21.78 22.11 -8.55
CA SER A 18 -22.92 21.21 -8.46
C SER A 18 -24.12 21.82 -9.21
N GLU A 19 -24.95 21.01 -9.87
CA GLU A 19 -26.10 21.53 -10.63
C GLU A 19 -27.04 22.37 -9.76
N GLN A 20 -27.18 22.01 -8.47
CA GLN A 20 -27.99 22.78 -7.53
C GLN A 20 -27.43 24.17 -7.23
N ASP A 21 -26.11 24.33 -7.25
CA ASP A 21 -25.47 25.64 -7.02
C ASP A 21 -25.49 26.49 -8.30
N ILE A 22 -25.36 25.85 -9.47
CA ILE A 22 -25.50 26.51 -10.77
C ILE A 22 -26.91 27.07 -10.92
N ASP A 23 -27.94 26.28 -10.65
CA ASP A 23 -29.34 26.70 -10.78
C ASP A 23 -29.67 27.88 -9.84
N LYS A 24 -29.18 27.85 -8.60
CA LYS A 24 -29.36 28.96 -7.64
C LYS A 24 -28.67 30.24 -8.07
N ALA A 25 -27.45 30.13 -8.61
CA ALA A 25 -26.73 31.29 -9.13
C ALA A 25 -27.49 31.90 -10.32
N LEU A 26 -27.93 31.06 -11.27
CA LEU A 26 -28.71 31.52 -12.42
C LEU A 26 -30.04 32.17 -12.00
N GLU A 27 -30.71 31.64 -10.99
CA GLU A 27 -31.95 32.22 -10.45
C GLU A 27 -31.72 33.61 -9.83
N PHE A 28 -30.67 33.76 -9.01
CA PHE A 28 -30.28 35.04 -8.42
C PHE A 28 -30.00 36.12 -9.47
N TYR A 29 -29.22 35.79 -10.51
CA TYR A 29 -28.92 36.74 -11.58
C TYR A 29 -30.12 37.00 -12.50
N LYS A 30 -31.00 36.01 -12.68
CA LYS A 30 -32.25 36.19 -13.43
C LYS A 30 -33.20 37.17 -12.75
N GLU A 31 -33.27 37.15 -11.41
CA GLU A 31 -34.01 38.10 -10.57
C GLU A 31 -33.35 39.48 -10.60
N ALA A 32 -32.03 39.56 -10.39
CA ALA A 32 -31.29 40.82 -10.46
C ALA A 32 -31.40 41.54 -11.82
N LEU A 33 -31.47 40.79 -12.92
CA LEU A 33 -31.75 41.33 -14.25
C LEU A 33 -33.23 41.72 -14.43
N ALA A 34 -34.16 40.98 -13.81
CA ALA A 34 -35.59 41.31 -13.87
C ALA A 34 -35.90 42.63 -13.15
N ASP A 35 -35.34 42.86 -11.96
CA ASP A 35 -35.52 44.10 -11.20
C ASP A 35 -35.07 45.32 -12.01
N ARG A 36 -33.92 45.21 -12.69
CA ARG A 36 -33.37 46.29 -13.52
C ARG A 36 -34.18 46.55 -14.79
N MET A 37 -34.79 45.51 -15.36
CA MET A 37 -35.71 45.68 -16.49
C MET A 37 -37.04 46.30 -16.06
N ASP A 38 -37.50 46.02 -14.83
CA ASP A 38 -38.69 46.64 -14.23
C ASP A 38 -38.47 48.14 -13.93
N ASP A 39 -37.23 48.51 -13.59
CA ASP A 39 -36.77 49.91 -13.47
C ASP A 39 -36.66 50.65 -14.83
N GLY A 40 -37.02 50.01 -15.94
CA GLY A 40 -37.10 50.61 -17.27
C GLY A 40 -35.82 50.59 -18.09
N LEU A 41 -34.79 49.81 -17.69
CA LEU A 41 -33.58 49.61 -18.49
C LEU A 41 -33.83 48.60 -19.61
N THR A 42 -33.17 48.81 -20.75
CA THR A 42 -33.15 47.81 -21.82
C THR A 42 -32.29 46.60 -21.42
N GLU A 43 -32.55 45.42 -22.01
CA GLU A 43 -31.85 44.18 -21.66
C GLU A 43 -30.32 44.32 -21.69
N GLU A 44 -29.79 45.05 -22.68
CA GLU A 44 -28.35 45.29 -22.80
C GLU A 44 -27.80 46.20 -21.70
N GLN A 45 -28.58 47.18 -21.25
CA GLN A 45 -28.20 48.06 -20.14
C GLN A 45 -28.26 47.32 -18.79
N ALA A 46 -29.23 46.45 -18.60
CA ALA A 46 -29.34 45.61 -17.41
C ALA A 46 -28.16 44.64 -17.29
N ILE A 47 -27.74 44.01 -18.41
CA ILE A 47 -26.56 43.14 -18.47
C ILE A 47 -25.28 43.92 -18.13
N ASN A 48 -25.09 45.10 -18.73
CA ASN A 48 -23.91 45.93 -18.48
C ASN A 48 -23.85 46.47 -17.03
N ALA A 49 -25.00 46.68 -16.38
CA ALA A 49 -25.07 47.12 -14.99
C ALA A 49 -24.78 46.01 -13.96
N VAL A 50 -24.92 44.74 -14.35
CA VAL A 50 -24.65 43.57 -13.50
C VAL A 50 -23.20 43.09 -13.67
N GLY A 51 -22.63 43.27 -14.87
CA GLY A 51 -21.27 42.83 -15.21
C GLY A 51 -21.27 41.78 -16.30
N SER A 52 -20.12 41.56 -16.93
CA SER A 52 -19.98 40.54 -17.99
C SER A 52 -20.17 39.11 -17.44
N ALA A 53 -20.58 38.17 -18.29
CA ALA A 53 -20.78 36.78 -17.90
C ALA A 53 -19.49 36.13 -17.35
N ASP A 54 -18.32 36.59 -17.82
CA ASP A 54 -17.00 36.21 -17.31
C ASP A 54 -16.78 36.68 -15.87
N GLU A 55 -16.95 37.98 -15.61
CA GLU A 55 -16.71 38.57 -14.28
C GLU A 55 -17.63 37.98 -13.22
N VAL A 56 -18.89 37.73 -13.60
CA VAL A 56 -19.87 37.09 -12.72
C VAL A 56 -19.50 35.64 -12.42
N ALA A 57 -19.12 34.85 -13.42
CA ALA A 57 -18.70 33.47 -13.23
C ALA A 57 -17.43 33.38 -12.36
N GLU A 58 -16.48 34.30 -12.56
CA GLU A 58 -15.25 34.37 -11.77
C GLU A 58 -15.54 34.73 -10.31
N GLN A 59 -16.40 35.71 -10.04
CA GLN A 59 -16.81 36.06 -8.67
C GLN A 59 -17.48 34.89 -7.95
N ILE A 60 -18.41 34.19 -8.62
CA ILE A 60 -19.09 33.02 -8.05
C ILE A 60 -18.07 31.91 -7.72
N LEU A 61 -17.08 31.69 -8.59
CA LEU A 61 -16.03 30.71 -8.37
C LEU A 61 -15.10 31.11 -7.21
N MET A 62 -14.78 32.40 -7.06
CA MET A 62 -13.95 32.93 -5.97
C MET A 62 -14.65 32.89 -4.61
N ASP A 63 -15.95 33.18 -4.58
CA ASP A 63 -16.77 33.14 -3.36
C ASP A 63 -17.14 31.70 -2.95
N THR A 64 -16.97 30.73 -3.85
CA THR A 64 -17.22 29.32 -3.56
C THR A 64 -16.04 28.69 -2.81
N PRO A 65 -16.23 28.21 -1.57
CA PRO A 65 -15.14 27.62 -0.79
C PRO A 65 -14.64 26.33 -1.46
N LEU A 66 -13.32 26.20 -1.61
CA LEU A 66 -12.61 25.06 -2.25
C LEU A 66 -13.16 23.65 -1.89
N PRO A 67 -13.60 23.36 -0.64
CA PRO A 67 -14.20 22.06 -0.32
C PRO A 67 -15.48 21.74 -1.13
N LYS A 68 -16.29 22.76 -1.49
CA LYS A 68 -17.50 22.58 -2.29
C LYS A 68 -17.16 22.25 -3.75
N LEU A 69 -16.13 22.87 -4.31
CA LEU A 69 -15.63 22.60 -5.67
C LEU A 69 -15.11 21.15 -5.79
N VAL A 70 -14.38 20.67 -4.79
CA VAL A 70 -13.89 19.28 -4.76
C VAL A 70 -15.06 18.29 -4.62
N SER A 71 -16.06 18.61 -3.80
CA SER A 71 -17.24 17.75 -3.64
C SER A 71 -18.14 17.68 -4.89
N ALA A 72 -18.19 18.75 -5.69
CA ALA A 72 -18.98 18.82 -6.92
C ALA A 72 -18.34 18.03 -8.08
N THR A 73 -17.02 18.07 -8.20
CA THR A 73 -16.26 17.30 -9.22
C THR A 73 -16.25 15.79 -8.91
N VAL A 74 -16.32 15.40 -7.64
CA VAL A 74 -16.38 13.99 -7.25
C VAL A 74 -17.85 13.55 -7.24
N LYS A 75 -18.45 13.36 -8.42
CA LYS A 75 -19.67 12.55 -8.56
C LYS A 75 -19.31 11.10 -8.23
N PRO A 76 -19.76 10.50 -7.10
CA PRO A 76 -19.62 9.05 -6.93
C PRO A 76 -20.58 8.37 -7.91
N LYS A 77 -20.07 7.92 -9.06
CA LYS A 77 -20.82 7.25 -10.13
C LYS A 77 -21.36 5.84 -9.74
N ARG A 78 -21.42 5.52 -8.45
CA ARG A 78 -22.04 4.28 -7.95
C ARG A 78 -22.79 4.59 -6.67
N THR A 79 -24.09 4.34 -6.68
CA THR A 79 -24.89 4.20 -5.45
C THR A 79 -24.42 2.92 -4.75
N LEU A 80 -23.31 3.01 -4.02
CA LEU A 80 -22.92 1.95 -3.10
C LEU A 80 -24.09 1.78 -2.13
N LYS A 81 -24.64 0.57 -2.06
CA LYS A 81 -25.79 0.30 -1.18
C LYS A 81 -25.36 0.66 0.25
N ALA A 82 -26.27 1.18 1.08
CA ALA A 82 -25.97 1.51 2.48
C ALA A 82 -25.30 0.34 3.22
N TRP A 83 -25.65 -0.89 2.86
CA TRP A 83 -24.98 -2.11 3.32
C TRP A 83 -23.49 -2.21 2.94
N GLU A 84 -23.10 -1.86 1.71
CA GLU A 84 -21.69 -1.83 1.28
C GLU A 84 -20.91 -0.74 2.00
N ILE A 85 -21.52 0.43 2.24
CA ILE A 85 -20.88 1.52 2.99
C ILE A 85 -20.68 1.09 4.45
N VAL A 86 -21.67 0.46 5.07
CA VAL A 86 -21.52 -0.12 6.42
C VAL A 86 -20.46 -1.21 6.44
N LEU A 87 -20.41 -2.09 5.43
CA LEU A 87 -19.36 -3.09 5.28
C LEU A 87 -17.98 -2.48 5.06
N LEU A 88 -17.89 -1.34 4.39
CA LEU A 88 -16.65 -0.66 4.08
C LEU A 88 -16.15 0.16 5.27
N VAL A 89 -17.06 0.72 6.08
CA VAL A 89 -16.74 1.42 7.33
C VAL A 89 -16.37 0.44 8.45
N LEU A 90 -17.05 -0.72 8.57
CA LEU A 90 -16.65 -1.82 9.46
C LEU A 90 -15.45 -2.61 8.91
N GLY A 91 -15.30 -2.63 7.58
CA GLY A 91 -14.18 -3.28 6.88
C GLY A 91 -12.90 -2.46 6.96
N ALA A 92 -12.97 -1.13 6.92
CA ALA A 92 -11.83 -0.22 7.03
C ALA A 92 -10.92 -0.51 8.25
N PRO A 93 -11.45 -0.69 9.48
CA PRO A 93 -10.64 -1.11 10.62
C PRO A 93 -10.21 -2.57 10.57
N ILE A 94 -10.75 -3.40 9.67
CA ILE A 94 -10.33 -4.80 9.44
C ILE A 94 -9.19 -4.89 8.43
N TRP A 95 -9.09 -3.96 7.46
CA TRP A 95 -7.97 -3.94 6.51
C TRP A 95 -6.63 -3.65 7.19
N ILE A 96 -6.62 -2.81 8.23
CA ILE A 96 -5.43 -2.49 9.02
C ILE A 96 -4.83 -3.74 9.70
N PRO A 97 -5.56 -4.53 10.52
CA PRO A 97 -5.04 -5.73 11.14
C PRO A 97 -4.72 -6.81 10.10
N VAL A 98 -5.44 -6.89 8.99
CA VAL A 98 -5.09 -7.82 7.90
C VAL A 98 -3.76 -7.44 7.26
N ALA A 99 -3.54 -6.16 6.94
CA ALA A 99 -2.27 -5.68 6.40
C ALA A 99 -1.13 -5.85 7.42
N ALA A 100 -1.39 -5.54 8.69
CA ALA A 100 -0.43 -5.73 9.78
C ALA A 100 -0.07 -7.22 9.97
N SER A 101 -1.04 -8.12 9.89
CA SER A 101 -0.80 -9.57 9.98
C SER A 101 0.04 -10.08 8.81
N LEU A 102 -0.22 -9.59 7.59
CA LEU A 102 0.58 -9.95 6.41
C LEU A 102 2.02 -9.45 6.53
N PHE A 103 2.19 -8.23 7.03
CA PHE A 103 3.51 -7.66 7.31
C PHE A 103 4.25 -8.43 8.41
N ALA A 104 3.55 -8.80 9.49
CA ALA A 104 4.11 -9.60 10.57
C ALA A 104 4.54 -10.99 10.08
N VAL A 105 3.75 -11.62 9.21
CA VAL A 105 4.12 -12.90 8.58
C VAL A 105 5.38 -12.73 7.73
N ALA A 106 5.45 -11.70 6.88
CA ALA A 106 6.63 -11.43 6.07
C ALA A 106 7.89 -11.21 6.94
N LEU A 107 7.76 -10.44 8.01
CA LEU A 107 8.84 -10.18 8.95
C LEU A 107 9.25 -11.46 9.70
N SER A 108 8.29 -12.28 10.12
CA SER A 108 8.57 -13.56 10.79
C SER A 108 9.39 -14.50 9.91
N VAL A 109 9.08 -14.55 8.60
CA VAL A 109 9.83 -15.36 7.63
C VAL A 109 11.27 -14.87 7.54
N VAL A 110 11.48 -13.56 7.44
CA VAL A 110 12.84 -12.98 7.42
C VAL A 110 13.59 -13.30 8.73
N CYS A 111 12.94 -13.17 9.89
CA CYS A 111 13.55 -13.51 11.17
C CYS A 111 13.91 -15.00 11.27
N VAL A 112 13.07 -15.90 10.78
CA VAL A 112 13.36 -17.35 10.75
C VAL A 112 14.55 -17.64 9.85
N LEU A 113 14.62 -17.03 8.66
CA LEU A 113 15.76 -17.16 7.76
C LEU A 113 17.06 -16.68 8.41
N PHE A 114 17.00 -15.52 9.07
CA PHE A 114 18.15 -14.95 9.78
C PHE A 114 18.59 -15.83 10.95
N SER A 115 17.65 -16.31 11.76
CA SER A 115 17.94 -17.21 12.87
C SER A 115 18.56 -18.52 12.38
N LEU A 116 18.03 -19.09 11.30
CA LEU A 116 18.57 -20.33 10.74
C LEU A 116 20.01 -20.14 10.26
N MET A 117 20.31 -19.01 9.60
CA MET A 117 21.66 -18.67 9.18
C MET A 117 22.61 -18.54 10.39
N LEU A 118 22.18 -17.85 11.45
CA LEU A 118 22.97 -17.74 12.69
C LEU A 118 23.20 -19.08 13.37
N THR A 119 22.17 -19.94 13.46
CA THR A 119 22.30 -21.28 14.05
C THR A 119 23.34 -22.12 13.30
N ILE A 120 23.32 -22.10 11.96
CA ILE A 120 24.29 -22.84 11.16
C ILE A 120 25.72 -22.37 11.43
N ILE A 121 25.92 -21.05 11.46
CA ILE A 121 27.24 -20.45 11.77
C ILE A 121 27.68 -20.86 13.18
N ALA A 122 26.80 -20.76 14.17
CA ALA A 122 27.09 -21.12 15.56
C ALA A 122 27.44 -22.61 15.72
N VAL A 123 26.72 -23.50 15.02
CA VAL A 123 26.98 -24.94 15.04
C VAL A 123 28.34 -25.23 14.43
N VAL A 124 28.65 -24.71 13.23
CA VAL A 124 29.95 -24.91 12.58
C VAL A 124 31.08 -24.40 13.47
N PHE A 125 30.91 -23.21 14.05
CA PHE A 125 31.90 -22.64 14.96
C PHE A 125 32.08 -23.50 16.22
N GLY A 126 30.98 -23.99 16.80
CA GLY A 126 31.02 -24.90 17.96
C GLY A 126 31.74 -26.21 17.68
N PHE A 127 31.52 -26.82 16.51
CA PHE A 127 32.23 -28.03 16.09
C PHE A 127 33.73 -27.78 15.86
N ILE A 128 34.11 -26.65 15.26
CA ILE A 128 35.52 -26.29 15.05
C ILE A 128 36.20 -26.05 16.40
N VAL A 129 35.65 -25.16 17.23
CA VAL A 129 36.24 -24.83 18.54
C VAL A 129 36.25 -26.05 19.45
N GLY A 130 35.16 -26.79 19.51
CA GLY A 130 35.07 -28.03 20.29
C GLY A 130 36.05 -29.09 19.82
N GLY A 131 36.22 -29.24 18.50
CA GLY A 131 37.22 -30.13 17.91
C GLY A 131 38.66 -29.73 18.25
N PHE A 132 38.99 -28.44 18.18
CA PHE A 132 40.30 -27.91 18.57
C PHE A 132 40.58 -28.13 20.06
N VAL A 133 39.62 -27.80 20.93
CA VAL A 133 39.77 -28.01 22.38
C VAL A 133 39.93 -29.50 22.70
N ALA A 134 39.15 -30.37 22.07
CA ALA A 134 39.26 -31.82 22.24
C ALA A 134 40.62 -32.37 21.76
N ALA A 135 41.14 -31.85 20.65
CA ALA A 135 42.45 -32.22 20.13
C ALA A 135 43.58 -31.79 21.09
N ILE A 136 43.55 -30.54 21.56
CA ILE A 136 44.55 -30.03 22.53
C ILE A 136 44.49 -30.81 23.84
N ALA A 137 43.29 -31.03 24.39
CA ALA A 137 43.10 -31.82 25.60
C ALA A 137 43.52 -33.28 25.43
N GLY A 138 43.38 -33.84 24.23
CA GLY A 138 43.89 -35.15 23.86
C GLY A 138 45.42 -35.19 23.85
N ILE A 139 46.08 -34.21 23.23
CA ILE A 139 47.56 -34.12 23.18
C ILE A 139 48.15 -33.93 24.57
N CYS A 140 47.61 -33.00 25.38
CA CYS A 140 48.05 -32.83 26.76
C CYS A 140 47.82 -34.10 27.59
N GLY A 141 46.70 -34.80 27.36
CA GLY A 141 46.43 -36.08 28.01
C GLY A 141 47.45 -37.16 27.66
N LEU A 142 47.89 -37.22 26.40
CA LEU A 142 48.94 -38.15 25.93
C LEU A 142 50.29 -37.86 26.59
N LEU A 143 50.67 -36.59 26.70
CA LEU A 143 51.91 -36.16 27.36
C LEU A 143 51.89 -36.43 28.88
N ALA A 144 50.71 -36.44 29.50
CA ALA A 144 50.51 -36.77 30.92
C ALA A 144 50.44 -38.29 31.20
N GLY A 145 50.75 -39.15 30.22
CA GLY A 145 50.70 -40.61 30.36
C GLY A 145 49.32 -41.22 30.09
N GLY A 146 48.38 -40.45 29.56
CA GLY A 146 47.08 -40.94 29.13
C GLY A 146 47.21 -41.88 27.93
N GLY A 147 46.79 -43.14 28.09
CA GLY A 147 46.79 -44.15 27.04
C GLY A 147 45.64 -43.98 26.03
N VAL A 148 44.88 -45.05 25.80
CA VAL A 148 43.79 -45.12 24.80
C VAL A 148 42.75 -44.00 24.91
N ALA A 149 42.44 -43.50 26.11
CA ALA A 149 41.47 -42.42 26.31
C ALA A 149 41.93 -41.06 25.75
N ALA A 150 43.23 -40.79 25.70
CA ALA A 150 43.78 -39.57 25.12
C ALA A 150 43.74 -39.61 23.58
N LEU A 151 44.08 -40.77 23.00
CA LEU A 151 43.93 -41.04 21.56
C LEU A 151 42.47 -40.95 21.12
N ALA A 152 41.54 -41.48 21.91
CA ALA A 152 40.10 -41.37 21.63
C ALA A 152 39.61 -39.91 21.60
N LYS A 153 40.16 -39.03 22.46
CA LYS A 153 39.84 -37.59 22.46
C LYS A 153 40.38 -36.86 21.22
N ILE A 154 41.58 -37.21 20.75
CA ILE A 154 42.13 -36.67 19.49
C ILE A 154 41.28 -37.14 18.30
N GLY A 155 40.98 -38.43 18.22
CA GLY A 155 40.14 -39.00 17.17
C GLY A 155 38.73 -38.40 17.18
N GLY A 156 38.12 -38.26 18.37
CA GLY A 156 36.83 -37.60 18.56
C GLY A 156 36.84 -36.13 18.12
N GLY A 157 37.92 -35.40 18.42
CA GLY A 157 38.12 -34.03 17.93
C GLY A 157 38.17 -33.95 16.41
N LEU A 158 38.89 -34.86 15.75
CA LEU A 158 38.97 -34.92 14.28
C LEU A 158 37.63 -35.28 13.64
N VAL A 159 36.89 -36.22 14.25
CA VAL A 159 35.54 -36.61 13.80
C VAL A 159 34.55 -35.45 13.97
N MET A 160 34.65 -34.68 15.06
CA MET A 160 33.83 -33.48 15.28
C MET A 160 34.10 -32.41 14.22
N VAL A 161 35.36 -32.14 13.87
CA VAL A 161 35.71 -31.22 12.78
C VAL A 161 35.20 -31.72 11.43
N GLY A 162 35.36 -33.03 11.15
CA GLY A 162 34.84 -33.67 9.94
C GLY A 162 33.32 -33.60 9.84
N LEU A 163 32.59 -33.84 10.94
CA LEU A 163 31.14 -33.69 11.01
C LEU A 163 30.69 -32.25 10.81
N GLY A 164 31.41 -31.28 11.40
CA GLY A 164 31.14 -29.85 11.17
C GLY A 164 31.25 -29.45 9.70
N ALA A 165 32.27 -29.95 9.00
CA ALA A 165 32.42 -29.73 7.56
C ALA A 165 31.35 -30.46 6.73
N LEU A 166 30.98 -31.67 7.12
CA LEU A 166 29.96 -32.45 6.42
C LEU A 166 28.56 -31.85 6.57
N LEU A 167 28.25 -31.26 7.74
CA LEU A 167 27.00 -30.52 8.01
C LEU A 167 26.88 -29.22 7.21
N PHE A 168 27.99 -28.64 6.76
CA PHE A 168 27.98 -27.42 5.93
C PHE A 168 27.38 -27.66 4.54
N LEU A 169 27.59 -28.85 3.95
CA LEU A 169 27.10 -29.22 2.62
C LEU A 169 25.56 -29.26 2.51
N PRO A 170 24.82 -29.99 3.37
CA PRO A 170 23.36 -29.96 3.34
C PRO A 170 22.81 -28.59 3.73
N CYS A 171 23.50 -27.84 4.60
CA CYS A 171 23.10 -26.48 4.97
C CYS A 171 23.04 -25.53 3.77
N LYS A 172 24.04 -25.55 2.88
CA LYS A 172 24.00 -24.71 1.66
C LYS A 172 22.78 -25.05 0.80
N SER A 173 22.44 -26.34 0.74
CA SER A 173 21.32 -26.80 -0.07
C SER A 173 19.97 -26.45 0.55
N LEU A 174 19.86 -26.54 1.88
CA LEU A 174 18.69 -26.11 2.65
C LEU A 174 18.42 -24.62 2.47
N VAL A 175 19.45 -23.77 2.54
CA VAL A 175 19.29 -22.32 2.37
C VAL A 175 18.76 -21.98 0.98
N LEU A 176 19.34 -22.57 -0.08
CA LEU A 176 18.87 -22.35 -1.45
C LEU A 176 17.43 -22.84 -1.65
N TRP A 177 17.12 -24.02 -1.13
CA TRP A 177 15.78 -24.59 -1.20
C TRP A 177 14.75 -23.72 -0.47
N LEU A 178 15.13 -23.14 0.67
CA LEU A 178 14.28 -22.26 1.47
C LEU A 178 14.03 -20.91 0.78
N PHE A 179 15.04 -20.32 0.14
CA PHE A 179 14.88 -19.14 -0.72
C PHE A 179 13.95 -19.43 -1.90
N GLU A 180 14.07 -20.60 -2.51
CA GLU A 180 13.21 -21.02 -3.61
C GLU A 180 11.78 -21.30 -3.16
N LEU A 181 11.59 -21.80 -1.94
CA LEU A 181 10.28 -21.96 -1.30
C LEU A 181 9.62 -20.60 -1.05
N CYS A 182 10.36 -19.64 -0.48
CA CYS A 182 9.93 -18.26 -0.31
C CYS A 182 9.56 -17.60 -1.64
N GLY A 183 10.40 -17.74 -2.66
CA GLY A 183 10.13 -17.20 -4.00
C GLY A 183 8.89 -17.82 -4.65
N ARG A 184 8.67 -19.12 -4.48
CA ARG A 184 7.44 -19.80 -4.92
C ARG A 184 6.21 -19.32 -4.15
N PHE A 185 6.32 -19.12 -2.85
CA PHE A 185 5.22 -18.62 -2.01
C PHE A 185 4.81 -17.20 -2.43
N PHE A 186 5.80 -16.32 -2.66
CA PHE A 186 5.55 -14.96 -3.11
C PHE A 186 4.96 -14.91 -4.52
N LYS A 187 5.45 -15.75 -5.44
CA LYS A 187 4.86 -15.90 -6.78
C LYS A 187 3.44 -16.46 -6.71
N TRP A 188 3.15 -17.38 -5.79
CA TRP A 188 1.81 -17.91 -5.58
C TRP A 188 0.85 -16.84 -5.07
N ILE A 189 1.26 -16.04 -4.07
CA ILE A 189 0.50 -14.88 -3.58
C ILE A 189 0.24 -13.88 -4.71
N LYS A 190 1.28 -13.51 -5.48
CA LYS A 190 1.13 -12.59 -6.63
C LYS A 190 0.18 -13.17 -7.68
N LYS A 191 0.26 -14.46 -7.95
CA LYS A 191 -0.65 -15.16 -8.87
C LYS A 191 -2.09 -15.13 -8.37
N GLN A 192 -2.35 -15.28 -7.07
CA GLN A 192 -3.69 -15.15 -6.50
C GLN A 192 -4.25 -13.73 -6.64
N PHE A 193 -3.41 -12.71 -6.42
CA PHE A 193 -3.81 -11.31 -6.56
C PHE A 193 -4.12 -10.92 -8.02
N VAL A 194 -3.29 -11.35 -8.97
CA VAL A 194 -3.50 -11.11 -10.41
C VAL A 194 -4.67 -11.92 -10.95
N LYS A 195 -4.89 -13.15 -10.45
CA LYS A 195 -6.02 -13.99 -10.87
C LYS A 195 -7.36 -13.39 -10.45
N ARG A 196 -7.44 -12.66 -9.32
CA ARG A 196 -8.67 -11.96 -8.89
C ARG A 196 -9.02 -10.75 -9.77
N SER A 197 -8.03 -10.06 -10.36
CA SER A 197 -8.27 -8.93 -11.26
C SER A 197 -9.00 -9.35 -12.55
N ASN A 198 -8.58 -10.45 -13.16
CA ASN A 198 -9.16 -10.94 -14.42
C ASN A 198 -10.58 -11.55 -14.27
N VAL A 199 -10.99 -11.92 -13.06
CA VAL A 199 -12.37 -12.40 -12.81
C VAL A 199 -13.35 -11.22 -12.77
N ASN A 200 -12.99 -10.11 -12.12
CA ASN A 200 -13.82 -8.90 -12.09
C ASN A 200 -13.99 -8.24 -13.48
N THR A 201 -13.02 -8.40 -14.39
CA THR A 201 -13.16 -7.90 -15.76
C THR A 201 -14.10 -8.76 -16.63
N LYS A 202 -14.34 -10.03 -16.26
CA LYS A 202 -15.24 -10.92 -17.01
C LYS A 202 -16.70 -10.85 -16.58
N GLU A 203 -17.00 -10.43 -15.34
CA GLU A 203 -18.40 -10.19 -14.91
C GLU A 203 -18.93 -8.81 -15.32
N SER A 204 -18.09 -7.97 -15.92
CA SER A 204 -18.43 -6.64 -16.43
C SER A 204 -18.71 -6.62 -17.95
N LYS A 205 -18.74 -7.78 -18.62
CA LYS A 205 -19.15 -7.93 -20.03
C LYS A 205 -20.35 -8.84 -20.12
#